data_AF-A0A9D9K4A8-F1
#
_entry.id   AF-A0A9D9K4A8-F1
#
_cell.length_a   1.000
_cell.length_b   1.000
_cell.length_c   1.000
_cell.angle_alpha   90.00
_cell.angle_beta   90.00
_cell.angle_gamma   90.00
#
_symmetry.space_group_name_H-M   'P 1'
#
loop_
_entity.id
_entity.type
_entity.pdbx_description
1 polymer ?
#
loop_
_entity_poly.entity_id
_entity_poly.type
_entity_poly.pdbx_seq_one_letter_code
_entity_poly.pdbx_strand_id
1 'polypeptide(L)' 'MEPHVRVSAASVPPDRRDPPVPAGASASDDVIPVSRQRLESLQRHLTCSYERFPTRHLRQSLRILQHLLVDGDRAP' A
#
# COMPACT_ATOMS: atom_id res chain seq x y z
N MET A 1 5.40 -4.93 -48.12
CA MET A 1 6.60 -4.16 -48.51
C MET A 1 6.83 -3.17 -47.38
N GLU A 2 7.63 -3.56 -46.39
CA GLU A 2 8.08 -2.66 -45.30
C GLU A 2 9.27 -1.83 -45.82
N PRO A 3 9.55 -0.67 -45.20
CA PRO A 3 10.76 -0.68 -44.40
C PRO A 3 10.64 0.05 -43.05
N HIS A 4 10.95 -0.72 -42.00
CA HIS A 4 11.78 -0.40 -40.84
C HIS A 4 12.38 1.02 -40.76
N VAL A 5 12.04 1.75 -39.68
CA VAL A 5 12.96 2.76 -39.13
C VAL A 5 13.66 2.14 -37.92
N ARG A 6 14.98 2.00 -38.09
CA ARG A 6 15.94 1.41 -37.15
C ARG A 6 16.25 2.36 -35.98
N VAL A 7 16.44 1.69 -34.85
CA VAL A 7 17.02 2.10 -33.56
C VAL A 7 18.35 2.84 -33.69
N SER A 8 18.58 3.85 -32.85
CA SER A 8 19.92 4.20 -32.36
C SER A 8 19.99 3.93 -30.86
N ALA A 9 20.53 2.75 -30.54
CA ALA A 9 20.96 2.35 -29.22
C ALA A 9 22.21 3.18 -28.89
N ALA A 10 22.14 3.98 -27.84
CA ALA A 10 23.33 4.60 -27.25
C ALA A 10 23.97 3.58 -26.30
N SER A 11 25.24 3.33 -26.57
CA SER A 11 26.12 2.30 -26.03
C SER A 11 26.22 2.24 -24.51
N VAL A 12 26.20 1.01 -23.98
CA VAL A 12 26.64 0.66 -22.62
C VAL A 12 28.16 0.42 -22.64
N PRO A 13 28.94 0.93 -21.67
CA PRO A 13 30.12 0.24 -21.16
C PRO A 13 29.73 -0.63 -19.93
N PRO A 14 30.06 -1.93 -19.92
CA PRO A 14 29.66 -2.87 -18.88
C PRO A 14 30.76 -2.98 -17.83
N ASP A 15 30.64 -2.34 -16.67
CA ASP A 15 31.35 -2.80 -15.48
C ASP A 15 30.83 -2.11 -14.22
N ARG A 16 29.88 -2.76 -13.56
CA ARG A 16 29.89 -2.88 -12.11
C ARG A 16 29.07 -4.10 -11.81
N ARG A 17 29.72 -5.09 -11.19
CA ARG A 17 29.08 -6.26 -10.62
C ARG A 17 27.97 -5.76 -9.69
N ASP A 18 26.73 -5.72 -10.17
CA ASP A 18 25.59 -5.66 -9.29
C ASP A 18 25.71 -6.91 -8.40
N PRO A 19 25.86 -6.75 -7.07
CA PRO A 19 25.71 -7.91 -6.20
C PRO A 19 24.32 -8.47 -6.51
N PRO A 20 24.16 -9.80 -6.61
CA PRO A 20 22.85 -10.38 -6.86
C PRO A 20 21.95 -9.86 -5.75
N VAL A 21 21.00 -8.98 -6.08
CA VAL A 21 19.94 -8.58 -5.15
C VAL A 21 19.31 -9.92 -4.78
N PRO A 22 19.47 -10.39 -3.52
CA PRO A 22 18.91 -11.67 -3.18
C PRO A 22 17.41 -11.55 -3.40
N ALA A 23 16.91 -12.34 -4.35
CA ALA A 23 15.49 -12.62 -4.53
C ALA A 23 15.03 -13.37 -3.29
N GLY A 24 14.85 -12.60 -2.20
CA GLY A 24 14.79 -13.13 -0.85
C GLY A 24 14.55 -12.07 0.22
N ALA A 25 14.09 -10.87 -0.14
CA ALA A 25 13.35 -10.04 0.81
C ALA A 25 11.97 -10.68 0.98
N SER A 26 11.94 -11.81 1.72
CA SER A 26 10.72 -12.29 2.35
C SER A 26 10.04 -11.10 3.00
N ALA A 27 8.75 -10.92 2.72
CA ALA A 27 7.92 -9.90 3.33
C ALA A 27 8.24 -9.83 4.82
N SER A 28 8.99 -8.79 5.21
CA SER A 28 9.05 -8.40 6.61
C SER A 28 7.59 -8.16 6.99
N ASP A 29 7.14 -8.77 8.08
CA ASP A 29 5.91 -8.41 8.77
C ASP A 29 6.06 -6.94 9.24
N ASP A 30 6.05 -6.02 8.29
CA ASP A 30 6.18 -4.58 8.51
C ASP A 30 4.81 -4.11 9.03
N VAL A 31 4.58 -4.42 10.30
CA VAL A 31 3.44 -3.91 11.03
C VAL A 31 3.61 -2.41 11.13
N ILE A 32 2.67 -1.66 10.56
CA ILE A 32 2.63 -0.20 10.70
C ILE A 32 1.98 0.10 12.06
N PRO A 33 2.72 0.60 13.07
CA PRO A 33 2.10 0.99 14.33
C PRO A 33 1.23 2.22 14.09
N VAL A 34 -0.06 2.10 14.40
CA VAL A 34 -1.02 3.21 14.31
C VAL A 34 -1.60 3.47 15.68
N SER A 35 -1.54 4.71 16.15
CA SER A 35 -2.16 5.08 17.42
C SER A 35 -3.68 4.92 17.36
N ARG A 36 -4.28 4.44 18.47
CA ARG A 36 -5.73 4.30 18.60
C ARG A 36 -6.47 5.60 18.27
N GLN A 37 -5.98 6.73 18.79
CA GLN A 37 -6.54 8.06 18.53
C GLN A 37 -6.60 8.37 17.02
N ARG A 38 -5.60 7.96 16.25
CA ARG A 38 -5.57 8.17 14.81
C ARG A 38 -6.62 7.32 14.10
N LEU A 39 -6.83 6.07 14.54
CA LEU A 39 -7.91 5.21 14.04
C LEU A 39 -9.29 5.78 14.37
N GLU A 40 -9.52 6.26 15.59
CA GLU A 40 -10.78 6.88 16.00
C GLU A 40 -11.07 8.19 15.25
N SER A 41 -10.04 8.99 14.98
CA SER A 41 -10.16 10.18 14.14
C SER A 41 -10.55 9.82 12.71
N LEU A 42 -9.93 8.77 12.15
CA LEU A 42 -10.24 8.28 10.80
C LEU A 42 -11.66 7.72 10.74
N GLN A 43 -12.08 6.94 11.74
CA GLN A 43 -13.45 6.43 11.84
C GLN A 43 -14.47 7.57 11.82
N ARG A 44 -14.28 8.62 12.65
CA ARG A 44 -15.16 9.79 12.65
C ARG A 44 -15.23 10.47 11.29
N HIS A 45 -14.09 10.68 10.65
CA HIS A 45 -14.02 11.29 9.31
C HIS A 45 -14.77 10.46 8.25
N LEU A 46 -14.59 9.14 8.25
CA LEU A 46 -15.25 8.25 7.31
C LEU A 46 -16.75 8.12 7.58
N THR A 47 -17.18 8.16 8.84
CA THR A 47 -18.61 8.20 9.20
C THR A 47 -19.27 9.44 8.61
N CYS A 48 -18.70 10.63 8.85
CA CYS A 48 -19.19 11.87 8.25
C CYS A 48 -19.19 11.83 6.71
N SER A 49 -18.19 11.20 6.11
CA SER A 49 -18.11 11.06 4.65
C SER A 49 -19.17 10.11 4.11
N TYR A 50 -19.45 9.01 4.82
CA TYR A 50 -20.45 8.02 4.43
C TYR A 50 -21.88 8.58 4.54
N GLU A 51 -22.15 9.40 5.55
CA GLU A 51 -23.44 10.08 5.69
C GLU A 51 -23.73 11.03 4.51
N ARG A 52 -22.70 11.70 4.00
CA ARG A 52 -22.83 12.59 2.82
C ARG A 52 -22.87 11.81 1.51
N PHE A 53 -22.06 10.77 1.39
CA PHE A 53 -21.87 10.00 0.17
C PHE A 53 -21.82 8.50 0.48
N PRO A 54 -22.98 7.82 0.57
CA PRO A 54 -23.05 6.43 1.02
C PRO A 54 -22.52 5.46 -0.04
N THR A 55 -21.20 5.27 -0.07
CA THR A 55 -20.53 4.35 -0.99
C THR A 55 -20.19 3.01 -0.32
N ARG A 56 -20.15 1.94 -1.11
CA ARG A 56 -19.73 0.59 -0.64
C ARG A 56 -18.31 0.62 -0.07
N HIS A 57 -17.40 1.37 -0.71
CA HIS A 57 -16.02 1.51 -0.27
C HIS A 57 -15.94 2.07 1.15
N LEU A 58 -16.64 3.18 1.43
CA LEU A 58 -16.65 3.79 2.77
C LEU A 58 -17.24 2.85 3.83
N ARG A 59 -18.31 2.13 3.50
CA ARG A 59 -18.88 1.11 4.39
C ARG A 59 -17.85 0.01 4.71
N GLN A 60 -17.08 -0.44 3.72
CA GLN A 60 -16.05 -1.45 3.91
C GLN A 60 -14.89 -0.91 4.75
N SER A 61 -14.41 0.31 4.49
CA SER A 61 -13.38 0.97 5.31
C SER A 61 -13.81 1.10 6.78
N LEU A 62 -15.07 1.47 7.04
CA LEU A 62 -15.61 1.55 8.40
C LEU A 62 -15.64 0.19 9.12
N ARG A 63 -15.98 -0.90 8.41
CA ARG A 63 -15.94 -2.26 8.97
C ARG A 63 -14.52 -2.69 9.34
N ILE A 64 -13.55 -2.41 8.47
CA ILE A 64 -12.14 -2.69 8.73
C ILE A 64 -11.68 -1.91 9.97
N LEU A 65 -12.01 -0.62 10.06
CA LEU A 65 -11.68 0.20 11.23
C LEU A 65 -12.30 -0.32 12.53
N GLN A 66 -13.55 -0.78 12.50
CA GLN A 66 -14.17 -1.41 13.69
C GLN A 66 -13.42 -2.66 14.12
N HIS A 67 -13.04 -3.52 13.18
CA HIS A 67 -12.25 -4.72 13.48
C HIS A 67 -10.91 -4.35 14.12
N LEU A 68 -10.18 -3.39 13.55
CA LEU A 68 -8.89 -2.93 14.09
C LEU A 68 -9.01 -2.30 15.49
N LEU A 69 -10.09 -1.56 15.76
CA LEU A 69 -10.32 -0.94 17.07
C LEU A 69 -10.74 -1.95 18.14
N VAL A 70 -11.43 -3.03 17.76
CA VAL A 70 -11.86 -4.10 18.68
C VAL A 70 -10.71 -5.07 18.97
N ASP A 71 -9.98 -5.50 17.94
CA ASP A 71 -8.91 -6.48 18.09
C ASP A 71 -7.58 -5.85 18.54
N GLY A 72 -7.35 -4.57 18.24
CA GLY A 72 -6.20 -3.83 18.78
C GLY A 72 -6.24 -3.62 20.30
N ASP A 73 -7.42 -3.69 20.93
CA ASP A 73 -7.58 -3.65 22.39
C ASP A 73 -7.34 -5.02 23.05
N ARG A 74 -7.40 -6.10 22.26
CA ARG A 74 -7.19 -7.49 22.69
C ARG A 74 -5.74 -7.97 22.58
N ALA A 75 -4.81 -7.10 22.20
CA ALA A 75 -3.40 -7.45 22.22
C ALA A 75 -2.95 -7.73 23.68
N PRO A 76 -2.26 -8.86 23.95
CA PRO A 76 -1.84 -9.26 25.29
C PRO A 76 -0.78 -8.34 25.91
#